data_AF-A0A151TP25-F1
#
_entry.id   AF-A0A151TP25-F1
#
_cell.length_a   1.000
_cell.length_b   1.000
_cell.length_c   1.000
_cell.angle_alpha   90.00
_cell.angle_beta   90.00
_cell.angle_gamma   90.00
#
_symmetry.space_group_name_H-M   'P 1'
#
loop_
_entity.id
_entity.type
_entity.pdbx_description
1 polymer ?
#
loop_
_entity_poly.entity_id
_entity_poly.type
_entity_poly.pdbx_seq_one_letter_code
_entity_poly.pdbx_strand_id
1 'polypeptide(L)'
;MEGKSKHFVFIEFESAEVAKIVRVYVIPPEQVHPKIGFNYRHKPLDSVQIELKQHDKERTLEDYKKLVEKIMKHDKKRRKRIEAADIDYEWPQIVVGDIQPTPKKIKFED
;
A
#
# COMPACT_ATOMS: atom_id res chain seq x y z
N MET A 1 -45.18 2.85 18.79
CA MET A 1 -44.13 2.06 19.48
C MET A 1 -43.30 1.39 18.40
N GLU A 2 -42.22 2.03 17.96
CA GLU A 2 -41.36 1.48 16.90
C GLU A 2 -40.40 0.45 17.50
N GLY A 3 -40.55 -0.80 17.05
CA GLY A 3 -39.73 -1.93 17.49
C GLY A 3 -38.32 -1.85 16.90
N LYS A 4 -37.30 -1.90 17.76
CA LYS A 4 -35.89 -1.96 17.35
C LYS A 4 -35.64 -3.18 16.47
N SER A 5 -34.90 -3.01 15.37
CA SER A 5 -34.52 -4.10 14.48
C SER A 5 -33.70 -5.14 15.24
N LYS A 6 -34.19 -6.38 15.26
CA LYS A 6 -33.45 -7.53 15.76
C LYS A 6 -32.60 -8.01 14.59
N HIS A 7 -31.28 -7.84 14.65
CA HIS A 7 -30.31 -8.14 13.59
C HIS A 7 -30.25 -9.64 13.22
N PHE A 8 -31.33 -10.18 12.68
CA PHE A 8 -31.39 -11.54 12.14
C PHE A 8 -30.68 -11.60 10.79
N VAL A 9 -29.95 -12.68 10.55
CA VAL A 9 -29.35 -13.00 9.25
C VAL A 9 -29.94 -14.33 8.81
N PHE A 10 -30.42 -14.38 7.56
CA PHE A 10 -30.88 -15.60 6.91
C PHE A 10 -29.75 -16.15 6.04
N ILE A 11 -29.54 -17.46 6.09
CA ILE A 11 -28.59 -18.18 5.23
C ILE A 11 -29.43 -19.10 4.36
N GLU A 12 -29.37 -18.88 3.05
CA GLU A 12 -30.01 -19.75 2.07
C GLU A 12 -29.03 -20.84 1.63
N PHE A 13 -29.55 -22.06 1.49
CA PHE A 13 -28.79 -23.20 1.01
C PHE A 13 -29.41 -23.69 -0.29
N GLU A 14 -28.56 -24.11 -1.24
CA GLU A 14 -29.01 -24.64 -2.54
C GLU A 14 -29.80 -25.95 -2.39
N SER A 15 -29.53 -26.74 -1.35
CA SER A 15 -30.25 -27.98 -1.05
C SER A 15 -30.80 -27.98 0.37
N ALA A 16 -32.06 -28.38 0.51
CA ALA A 16 -32.74 -28.53 1.80
C ALA A 16 -32.10 -29.60 2.69
N GLU A 17 -31.46 -30.61 2.10
CA GLU A 17 -30.72 -31.64 2.84
C GLU A 17 -29.52 -31.05 3.56
N VAL A 18 -28.81 -30.12 2.92
CA VAL A 18 -27.66 -29.41 3.50
C VAL A 18 -28.12 -28.51 4.65
N ALA A 19 -29.22 -27.76 4.47
CA ALA A 19 -29.78 -26.93 5.52
C ALA A 19 -30.13 -27.73 6.80
N LYS A 20 -30.56 -28.99 6.62
CA LYS A 20 -30.90 -29.88 7.74
C LYS A 20 -29.68 -30.43 8.48
N ILE A 21 -28.55 -30.60 7.79
CA ILE A 21 -27.30 -31.11 8.36
C ILE A 21 -26.53 -30.01 9.12
N VAL A 22 -26.63 -28.77 8.67
CA VAL A 22 -25.92 -27.65 9.31
C VAL A 22 -26.56 -27.33 10.66
N ARG A 23 -25.93 -27.80 11.74
CA ARG A 23 -26.23 -27.38 13.10
C ARG A 23 -25.70 -25.97 13.34
N VAL A 24 -26.61 -24.99 13.36
CA VAL A 24 -26.29 -23.63 13.80
C VAL A 24 -26.35 -23.60 15.33
N TYR A 25 -25.27 -23.19 15.97
CA TYR A 25 -25.22 -22.97 17.42
C TYR A 25 -25.30 -21.47 17.69
N VAL A 26 -26.21 -21.08 18.58
CA VAL A 26 -26.26 -19.71 19.10
C VAL A 26 -25.13 -19.57 20.11
N ILE A 27 -24.10 -18.80 19.76
CA ILE A 27 -22.96 -18.55 20.65
C ILE A 27 -23.40 -17.53 21.70
N PRO A 28 -23.29 -17.83 23.01
CA PRO A 28 -23.61 -16.87 24.06
C PRO A 28 -22.62 -15.69 24.03
N PRO A 29 -23.07 -14.47 24.36
CA PRO A 29 -22.22 -13.27 24.25
C PRO A 29 -20.98 -13.31 25.15
N GLU A 30 -20.98 -14.09 26.22
CA GLU A 30 -19.81 -14.31 27.11
C GLU A 30 -18.64 -15.03 26.41
N GLN A 31 -18.94 -15.85 25.40
CA GLN A 31 -17.95 -16.57 24.58
C GLN A 31 -17.53 -15.78 23.33
N VAL A 32 -18.16 -14.63 23.09
CA VAL A 32 -17.85 -13.74 21.99
C VAL A 32 -16.90 -12.66 22.50
N HIS A 33 -15.78 -12.44 21.80
CA HIS A 33 -14.86 -11.37 22.18
C HIS A 33 -15.61 -10.03 22.22
N PRO A 34 -15.48 -9.19 23.27
CA PRO A 34 -16.26 -7.95 23.44
C PRO A 34 -16.18 -6.93 22.30
N LYS A 35 -15.23 -7.11 21.36
CA LYS A 35 -15.04 -6.26 20.17
C LYS A 35 -15.70 -6.81 18.90
N ILE A 36 -16.29 -8.00 18.93
CA ILE A 36 -17.09 -8.52 17.81
C ILE A 36 -18.45 -7.79 17.82
N GLY A 37 -18.84 -7.20 16.69
CA GLY A 37 -20.08 -6.42 16.59
C GLY A 37 -19.98 -4.99 17.13
N PHE A 38 -18.77 -4.48 17.39
CA PHE A 38 -18.59 -3.07 17.68
C PHE A 38 -19.02 -2.23 16.47
N ASN A 39 -19.78 -1.15 16.70
CA ASN A 39 -20.19 -0.18 15.67
C ASN A 39 -19.00 0.66 15.16
N TYR A 40 -17.81 0.06 15.00
CA TYR A 40 -16.67 0.72 14.40
C TYR A 40 -16.97 0.92 12.92
N ARG A 41 -17.37 2.12 12.57
CA ARG A 41 -17.46 2.54 11.17
C ARG A 41 -16.03 2.66 10.66
N HIS A 42 -15.63 1.75 9.78
CA HIS A 42 -14.34 1.82 9.10
C HIS A 42 -14.20 3.19 8.43
N LYS A 43 -13.20 3.96 8.86
CA LYS A 43 -12.82 5.20 8.20
C LYS A 43 -11.73 4.84 7.19
N PRO A 44 -12.02 4.84 5.89
CA PRO A 44 -10.99 4.60 4.90
C PRO A 44 -9.89 5.66 5.05
N LEU A 45 -8.64 5.22 4.98
CA LEU A 45 -7.49 6.10 4.98
C LEU A 45 -7.49 6.88 3.66
N ASP A 46 -7.24 8.18 3.73
CA ASP A 46 -7.07 9.00 2.52
C ASP A 46 -5.67 8.76 1.94
N SER A 47 -5.55 7.67 1.16
CA SER A 47 -4.29 7.25 0.54
C SER A 47 -3.74 8.31 -0.39
N VAL A 48 -4.62 9.02 -1.13
CA VAL A 48 -4.25 10.09 -2.05
C VAL A 48 -3.54 11.20 -1.30
N GLN A 49 -4.09 11.67 -0.18
CA GLN A 49 -3.45 12.72 0.61
C GLN A 49 -2.10 12.28 1.21
N ILE A 50 -1.96 11.00 1.56
CA ILE A 50 -0.71 10.46 2.09
C ILE A 50 0.36 10.39 1.00
N GLU A 51 0.00 9.88 -0.17
CA GLU A 51 0.90 9.80 -1.33
C GLU A 51 1.33 11.19 -1.77
N LEU A 52 0.39 12.14 -1.85
CA LEU A 52 0.69 13.55 -2.15
C LEU A 52 1.74 14.09 -1.17
N LYS A 53 1.54 13.92 0.14
CA LYS A 53 2.52 14.35 1.16
C LYS A 53 3.88 13.67 1.01
N GLN A 54 3.91 12.38 0.68
CA GLN A 54 5.16 11.64 0.48
C GLN A 54 5.92 12.12 -0.78
N HIS A 55 5.19 12.32 -1.89
CA HIS A 55 5.76 12.81 -3.15
C HIS A 55 6.27 14.24 -3.00
N ASP A 56 5.52 15.10 -2.31
CA ASP A 56 5.83 16.51 -2.10
C ASP A 56 6.94 16.76 -1.09
N LYS A 57 7.24 15.79 -0.22
CA LYS A 57 8.29 15.91 0.81
C LYS A 57 9.62 16.34 0.17
N GLU A 58 10.21 17.41 0.70
CA GLU A 58 11.53 17.89 0.23
C GLU A 58 12.62 16.84 0.49
N ARG A 59 13.59 16.76 -0.44
CA ARG A 59 14.73 15.83 -0.29
C ARG A 59 15.80 16.49 0.56
N THR A 60 16.26 15.77 1.59
CA THR A 60 17.44 16.16 2.36
C THR A 60 18.73 15.76 1.63
N LEU A 61 19.87 16.33 2.03
CA LEU A 61 21.19 15.97 1.49
C LEU A 61 21.51 14.47 1.68
N GLU A 62 21.10 13.89 2.81
CA GLU A 62 21.32 12.47 3.09
C GLU A 62 20.48 11.58 2.18
N ASP A 63 19.21 11.94 1.95
CA ASP A 63 18.34 11.23 1.02
C ASP A 63 18.89 11.29 -0.42
N TYR A 64 19.48 12.42 -0.79
CA TYR A 64 20.15 12.58 -2.08
C TYR A 64 21.37 11.64 -2.20
N LYS A 65 22.24 11.59 -1.19
CA LYS A 65 23.37 10.64 -1.17
C LYS A 65 22.91 9.19 -1.34
N LYS A 66 21.87 8.79 -0.59
CA LYS A 66 21.26 7.45 -0.71
C LYS A 66 20.69 7.19 -2.11
N LEU A 67 20.13 8.20 -2.75
CA LEU A 67 19.64 8.10 -4.12
C LEU A 67 20.78 7.87 -5.11
N VAL A 68 21.85 8.66 -5.01
CA VAL A 68 23.05 8.53 -5.87
C VAL A 68 23.68 7.15 -5.71
N GLU A 69 23.85 6.68 -4.48
CA GLU A 69 24.38 5.33 -4.21
C GLU A 69 23.52 4.23 -4.87
N LYS A 70 22.18 4.36 -4.77
CA LYS A 70 21.26 3.43 -5.44
C LYS A 70 21.44 3.47 -6.96
N ILE A 71 21.49 4.67 -7.55
CA ILE A 71 21.68 4.84 -9.00
C ILE A 71 22.97 4.12 -9.45
N MET A 72 24.08 4.35 -8.76
CA MET A 72 25.37 3.71 -9.07
C MET A 72 25.31 2.18 -8.92
N LYS A 73 24.64 1.67 -7.87
CA LYS A 73 24.44 0.22 -7.66
C LYS A 73 23.63 -0.40 -8.79
N HIS A 74 22.58 0.27 -9.25
CA HIS A 74 21.75 -0.19 -10.37
C HIS A 74 22.51 -0.14 -11.69
N ASP A 75 23.32 0.90 -11.91
CA ASP A 75 24.17 1.00 -13.11
C ASP A 75 25.17 -0.16 -13.20
N LYS A 76 25.88 -0.44 -12.11
CA LYS A 76 26.81 -1.58 -12.04
C LYS A 76 26.11 -2.91 -12.32
N LYS A 77 24.91 -3.13 -11.77
CA LYS A 77 24.11 -4.33 -12.05
C LYS A 77 23.68 -4.42 -13.50
N ARG A 78 23.36 -3.29 -14.13
CA ARG A 78 23.01 -3.26 -15.55
C ARG A 78 24.22 -3.61 -16.42
N ARG A 79 25.38 -3.00 -16.20
CA ARG A 79 26.61 -3.30 -16.96
C ARG A 79 26.94 -4.79 -16.92
N LYS A 80 26.94 -5.37 -15.72
CA LYS A 80 27.12 -6.83 -15.55
C LYS A 80 26.11 -7.68 -16.32
N ARG A 81 24.86 -7.22 -16.46
CA ARG A 81 23.83 -7.94 -17.24
C ARG A 81 24.04 -7.81 -18.75
N ILE A 82 24.54 -6.66 -19.21
CA ILE A 82 24.89 -6.43 -20.62
C ILE A 82 26.09 -7.30 -20.99
N GLU A 83 27.14 -7.28 -20.16
CA GLU A 83 28.33 -8.14 -20.30
C GLU A 83 27.95 -9.63 -20.30
N ALA A 84 27.10 -10.07 -19.36
CA ALA A 84 26.68 -11.46 -19.28
C ALA A 84 25.79 -11.91 -20.46
N ALA A 85 25.12 -10.97 -21.13
CA ALA A 85 24.32 -11.24 -22.32
C ALA A 85 25.14 -11.14 -23.62
N ASP A 86 26.44 -10.83 -23.51
CA ASP A 86 27.36 -10.63 -24.63
C ASP A 86 26.82 -9.61 -25.65
N ILE A 87 26.17 -8.56 -25.14
CA ILE A 87 25.61 -7.48 -25.96
C ILE A 87 26.68 -6.40 -26.10
N ASP A 88 27.05 -6.09 -27.35
CA ASP A 88 27.92 -4.97 -27.69
C ASP A 88 27.15 -3.64 -27.56
N TYR A 89 26.98 -3.19 -26.32
CA TYR A 89 26.30 -1.94 -26.01
C TYR A 89 27.05 -1.13 -24.97
N GLU A 90 27.59 0.00 -25.40
CA GLU A 90 28.22 0.99 -24.53
C GLU A 90 27.16 1.85 -23.85
N TRP A 91 26.93 1.59 -22.56
CA TRP A 91 25.98 2.39 -21.79
C TRP A 91 26.59 3.77 -21.42
N PRO A 92 25.90 4.90 -21.69
CA PRO A 92 26.43 6.23 -21.40
C PRO A 92 26.65 6.46 -19.90
N GLN A 93 27.78 7.07 -19.56
CA GLN A 93 28.12 7.34 -18.15
C GLN A 93 27.05 8.22 -17.50
N ILE A 94 26.56 7.78 -16.34
CA ILE A 94 25.64 8.58 -15.54
C ILE A 94 26.44 9.72 -14.91
N VAL A 95 26.30 10.93 -15.44
CA VAL A 95 26.83 12.15 -14.82
C VAL A 95 25.87 12.53 -13.69
N VAL A 96 26.32 12.36 -12.45
CA VAL A 96 25.60 12.87 -11.28
C VAL A 96 26.05 14.31 -11.10
N GLY A 97 25.16 15.27 -11.39
CA GLY A 97 25.40 16.70 -11.15
C GLY A 97 25.57 17.01 -9.66
N ASP A 98 25.85 18.27 -9.34
CA ASP A 98 26.17 18.72 -7.97
C ASP A 98 25.18 18.20 -6.90
N ILE A 99 25.71 17.98 -5.69
CA ILE A 99 25.07 17.35 -4.53
C ILE A 99 23.91 18.20 -3.96
N GLN A 100 23.64 19.36 -4.56
CA GLN A 100 22.61 20.28 -4.07
C GLN A 100 21.22 19.75 -4.41
N PRO A 101 20.34 19.55 -3.43
CA PRO A 101 19.00 19.08 -3.66
C PRO A 101 18.24 20.20 -4.38
N THR A 102 17.93 19.98 -5.66
CA THR A 102 17.04 20.89 -6.37
C THR A 102 15.61 20.77 -5.82
N PRO A 103 14.87 21.88 -5.71
CA PRO A 103 13.48 21.82 -5.29
C PRO A 103 12.67 21.00 -6.30
N LYS A 104 11.82 20.10 -5.79
CA LYS A 104 10.96 19.25 -6.65
C LYS A 104 9.90 20.04 -7.42
N LYS A 105 9.50 21.20 -6.88
CA LYS A 105 8.42 22.03 -7.42
C LYS A 105 9.02 23.27 -8.07
N ILE A 106 8.62 23.51 -9.31
CA ILE A 106 8.87 24.76 -10.03
C ILE A 106 7.84 25.77 -9.47
N LYS A 107 8.31 26.89 -8.91
CA LYS A 107 7.45 28.01 -8.54
C LYS A 107 7.42 28.96 -9.72
N PHE A 108 6.23 29.22 -10.28
CA PHE A 108 6.03 30.28 -11.27
C PHE A 108 5.78 31.58 -10.51
N GLU A 109 6.36 32.69 -10.99
CA GLU A 109 5.97 34.03 -10.55
C GLU A 109 4.61 34.37 -11.20
N ASP A 110 3.75 35.07 -10.46
CA ASP A 110 2.38 35.43 -10.88
C ASP A 110 2.35 36.40 -12.08
#